data_AF-A0AAN6GZF5-F1
#
_entry.id   AF-A0AAN6GZF5-F1
#
_cell.length_a   1.000
_cell.length_b   1.000
_cell.length_c   1.000
_cell.angle_alpha   90.00
_cell.angle_beta   90.00
_cell.angle_gamma   90.00
#
_symmetry.space_group_name_H-M   'P 1'
#
loop_
_entity.id
_entity.type
_entity.pdbx_description
1 polymer ?
#
loop_
_entity_poly.entity_id
_entity_poly.type
_entity_poly.pdbx_seq_one_letter_code
_entity_poly.pdbx_strand_id
1 'polypeptide(L)'
;MEKLSSDVISNKDDQQLTEVKLALLASSFFFELKRAPKYDSSGFYICQGEIRVRGDHTKIFMALRKMSAATMEFHKGSVPLGKFEHLKDICSGCYRFRKKVCFFVRHPAEVIALTMTMGDSRRNIGGFPQVASWFAQQQHLNHPFYAEKTIGLLDETCPCLLLDEARAVGLVKRKLSSIHLPTDRVKRTRTPSLLA
;
A
#
# COMPACT_ATOMS: atom_id res chain seq x y z
N MET A 1 -43.50 6.16 -2.49
CA MET A 1 -42.07 5.85 -2.32
C MET A 1 -41.23 6.13 -3.57
N GLU A 2 -41.82 6.29 -4.76
CA GLU A 2 -41.09 6.51 -6.01
C GLU A 2 -40.42 7.90 -6.12
N LYS A 3 -41.00 8.94 -5.51
CA LYS A 3 -40.40 10.30 -5.48
C LYS A 3 -39.07 10.38 -4.72
N LEU A 4 -38.87 9.56 -3.68
CA LEU A 4 -37.61 9.51 -2.93
C LEU A 4 -36.49 8.82 -3.73
N SER A 5 -36.84 7.88 -4.63
CA SER A 5 -35.88 7.21 -5.49
C SER A 5 -35.47 8.08 -6.69
N SER A 6 -36.37 8.94 -7.20
CA SER A 6 -36.06 9.88 -8.28
C SER A 6 -35.15 11.02 -7.81
N ASP A 7 -35.30 11.49 -6.58
CA ASP A 7 -34.51 12.61 -6.04
C ASP A 7 -33.04 12.22 -5.76
N VAL A 8 -32.78 10.94 -5.48
CA VAL A 8 -31.42 10.38 -5.32
C VAL A 8 -30.72 10.20 -6.68
N ILE A 9 -31.48 10.08 -7.78
CA ILE A 9 -30.96 9.92 -9.14
C ILE A 9 -30.79 11.28 -9.81
N SER A 10 -31.67 12.24 -9.52
CA SER A 10 -31.68 13.57 -10.16
C SER A 10 -30.63 14.56 -9.61
N ASN A 11 -29.95 14.24 -8.51
CA ASN A 11 -29.05 15.15 -7.79
C ASN A 11 -27.67 14.55 -7.49
N LYS A 12 -27.30 13.46 -8.18
CA LYS A 12 -25.97 12.84 -8.05
C LYS A 12 -24.97 13.67 -8.86
N ASP A 13 -24.68 14.84 -8.32
CA ASP A 13 -23.79 15.87 -8.86
C ASP A 13 -22.52 15.23 -9.43
N ASP A 14 -22.18 15.58 -10.67
CA ASP A 14 -20.97 15.09 -11.35
C ASP A 14 -19.72 15.31 -10.48
N GLN A 15 -19.75 16.35 -9.63
CA GLN A 15 -18.73 16.60 -8.63
C GLN A 15 -18.67 15.52 -7.54
N GLN A 16 -19.80 15.11 -6.96
CA GLN A 16 -19.84 14.02 -5.98
C GLN A 16 -19.35 12.70 -6.58
N LEU A 17 -19.75 12.39 -7.82
CA LEU A 17 -19.29 11.20 -8.51
C LEU A 17 -17.77 11.27 -8.80
N THR A 18 -17.27 12.44 -9.16
CA THR A 18 -15.82 12.69 -9.36
C THR A 18 -15.05 12.50 -8.06
N GLU A 19 -15.55 13.02 -6.95
CA GLU A 19 -14.93 12.86 -5.64
C GLU A 19 -14.91 11.40 -5.16
N VAL A 20 -15.98 10.63 -5.43
CA VAL A 20 -16.02 9.17 -5.16
C VAL A 20 -15.01 8.42 -6.03
N LYS A 21 -14.95 8.72 -7.33
CA LYS A 21 -13.96 8.12 -8.24
C LYS A 21 -12.54 8.42 -7.77
N LEU A 22 -12.28 9.66 -7.34
CA LEU A 22 -10.95 10.07 -6.88
C LEU A 22 -10.57 9.33 -5.59
N ALA A 23 -11.48 9.22 -4.63
CA ALA A 23 -11.25 8.47 -3.41
C ALA A 23 -10.95 7.00 -3.68
N LEU A 24 -11.68 6.38 -4.62
CA LEU A 24 -11.44 5.00 -5.04
C LEU A 24 -10.06 4.82 -5.69
N LEU A 25 -9.69 5.71 -6.61
CA LEU A 25 -8.38 5.68 -7.27
C LEU A 25 -7.25 5.94 -6.25
N ALA A 26 -7.41 6.91 -5.34
CA ALA A 26 -6.47 7.19 -4.26
C ALA A 26 -6.26 5.96 -3.36
N SER A 27 -7.33 5.22 -3.04
CA SER A 27 -7.26 4.00 -2.23
C SER A 27 -6.49 2.85 -2.89
N SER A 28 -6.29 2.92 -4.21
CA SER A 28 -5.46 1.95 -4.94
C SER A 28 -3.98 2.14 -4.64
N PHE A 29 -3.56 3.34 -4.22
CA PHE A 29 -2.21 3.58 -3.74
C PHE A 29 -2.06 3.12 -2.29
N PHE A 30 -0.86 2.69 -1.92
CA PHE A 30 -0.54 2.28 -0.55
C PHE A 30 0.94 2.42 -0.28
N PHE A 31 1.28 2.53 0.99
CA PHE A 31 2.66 2.66 1.44
C PHE A 31 3.22 1.33 1.91
N GLU A 32 4.48 1.07 1.53
CA GLU A 32 5.30 0.01 2.09
C GLU A 32 6.58 0.62 2.67
N LEU A 33 6.87 0.30 3.93
CA LEU A 33 8.16 0.63 4.52
C LEU A 33 9.22 -0.33 3.96
N LYS A 34 10.42 0.19 3.67
CA LYS A 34 11.57 -0.63 3.23
C LYS A 34 12.49 -1.03 4.35
N ARG A 35 12.56 -0.21 5.40
CA ARG A 35 13.44 -0.40 6.55
C ARG A 35 12.69 0.00 7.81
N ALA A 36 12.86 -0.75 8.90
CA ALA A 36 12.34 -0.33 10.20
C ALA A 36 12.77 1.13 10.48
N PRO A 37 11.89 1.98 11.06
CA PRO A 37 12.22 3.39 11.27
C PRO A 37 13.48 3.51 12.13
N LYS A 38 14.46 4.29 11.67
CA LYS A 38 15.74 4.47 12.37
C LYS A 38 15.81 5.84 13.01
N TYR A 39 16.25 5.88 14.26
CA TYR A 39 16.54 7.14 14.92
C TYR A 39 17.80 7.75 14.32
N ASP A 40 17.70 8.98 13.84
CA ASP A 40 18.79 9.74 13.25
C ASP A 40 19.37 10.75 14.24
N SER A 41 20.60 11.17 13.97
CA SER A 41 21.36 12.22 14.67
C SER A 41 20.58 13.53 14.86
N SER A 42 19.61 13.83 13.99
CA SER A 42 18.72 15.00 14.09
C SER A 42 17.63 14.89 15.16
N GLY A 43 17.51 13.75 15.85
CA GLY A 43 16.50 13.53 16.90
C GLY A 43 15.14 13.04 16.40
N PHE A 44 15.07 12.57 15.15
CA PHE A 44 13.85 12.04 14.54
C PHE A 44 14.05 10.62 14.03
N TYR A 45 12.94 9.88 13.88
CA TYR A 45 12.94 8.61 13.19
C TYR A 45 12.73 8.82 11.68
N ILE A 46 13.60 8.24 10.87
CA ILE A 46 13.51 8.27 9.41
C ILE A 46 12.69 7.06 8.93
N CYS A 47 11.62 7.34 8.19
CA CYS A 47 10.84 6.34 7.46
C CYS A 47 11.24 6.38 5.97
N GLN A 48 11.89 5.32 5.52
CA GLN A 48 12.22 5.11 4.10
C GLN A 48 11.32 4.04 3.52
N GLY A 49 10.60 4.38 2.47
CA GLY A 49 9.64 3.46 1.88
C GLY A 49 9.19 3.88 0.49
N GLU A 50 8.12 3.25 0.04
CA GLU A 50 7.53 3.48 -1.26
C GLU A 50 6.03 3.58 -1.22
N ILE A 51 5.52 4.44 -2.10
CA ILE A 51 4.13 4.39 -2.49
C ILE A 51 4.02 3.51 -3.74
N ARG A 52 3.21 2.47 -3.62
CA ARG A 52 2.91 1.48 -4.66
C ARG A 52 1.45 1.60 -5.05
N VAL A 53 1.06 0.88 -6.10
CA VAL A 53 -0.32 0.85 -6.57
C VAL A 53 -0.82 -0.59 -6.70
N ARG A 54 -2.07 -0.82 -6.30
CA ARG A 54 -2.77 -2.09 -6.48
C ARG A 54 -3.32 -2.15 -7.91
N GLY A 55 -3.02 -3.23 -8.62
CA GLY A 55 -3.51 -3.44 -9.99
C GLY A 55 -2.66 -2.76 -11.06
N ASP A 56 -3.30 -2.44 -12.18
CA ASP A 56 -2.66 -1.88 -13.38
C ASP A 56 -2.47 -0.37 -13.24
N HIS A 57 -1.22 0.03 -13.03
CA HIS A 57 -0.84 1.43 -12.83
C HIS A 57 -1.20 2.31 -14.04
N THR A 58 -1.09 1.80 -15.27
CA THR A 58 -1.40 2.54 -16.49
C THR A 58 -2.88 2.91 -16.53
N LYS A 59 -3.76 1.97 -16.21
CA LYS A 59 -5.22 2.21 -16.15
C LYS A 59 -5.58 3.23 -15.08
N ILE A 60 -4.97 3.14 -13.91
CA ILE A 60 -5.21 4.07 -12.80
C ILE A 60 -4.75 5.49 -13.18
N PHE A 61 -3.56 5.64 -13.76
CA PHE A 61 -3.07 6.95 -14.18
C PHE A 61 -3.89 7.54 -15.34
N MET A 62 -4.33 6.71 -16.29
CA MET A 62 -5.24 7.16 -17.34
C MET A 62 -6.57 7.64 -16.77
N ALA A 63 -7.13 6.94 -15.78
CA ALA A 63 -8.36 7.36 -15.12
C ALA A 63 -8.18 8.70 -14.39
N LEU A 64 -7.09 8.86 -13.62
CA LEU A 64 -6.77 10.11 -12.94
C LEU A 64 -6.59 11.29 -13.92
N ARG A 65 -5.86 11.08 -15.02
CA ARG A 65 -5.65 12.09 -16.07
C ARG A 65 -6.94 12.52 -16.77
N LYS A 66 -7.91 11.61 -16.90
CA LYS A 66 -9.24 11.94 -17.46
C LYS A 66 -10.06 12.83 -16.52
N MET A 67 -9.77 12.81 -15.22
CA MET A 67 -10.49 13.59 -14.21
C MET A 67 -9.89 14.99 -14.01
N SER A 68 -8.58 15.13 -14.13
CA SER A 68 -7.89 16.42 -13.97
C SER A 68 -6.60 16.47 -14.77
N ALA A 69 -6.29 17.65 -15.31
CA ALA A 69 -4.98 17.95 -15.90
C ALA A 69 -3.90 18.25 -14.84
N ALA A 70 -4.29 18.38 -13.56
CA ALA A 70 -3.36 18.66 -12.48
C ALA A 70 -2.39 17.50 -12.23
N THR A 71 -1.16 17.83 -11.84
CA THR A 71 -0.16 16.83 -11.51
C THR A 71 -0.47 16.19 -10.15
N MET A 72 -0.48 14.87 -10.10
CA MET A 72 -0.62 14.11 -8.86
C MET A 72 0.62 14.28 -7.97
N GLU A 73 0.42 14.52 -6.68
CA GLU A 73 1.48 14.64 -5.68
C GLU A 73 1.12 13.91 -4.39
N PHE A 74 2.13 13.36 -3.70
CA PHE A 74 1.94 12.70 -2.41
C PHE A 74 2.43 13.58 -1.25
N HIS A 75 1.77 13.48 -0.10
CA HIS A 75 2.02 14.31 1.07
C HIS A 75 1.95 13.50 2.37
N LYS A 76 2.73 13.89 3.36
CA LYS A 76 2.52 13.57 4.79
C LYS A 76 2.07 14.84 5.50
N GLY A 77 0.78 14.96 5.79
CA GLY A 77 0.22 16.22 6.32
C GLY A 77 0.46 17.39 5.35
N SER A 78 1.25 18.38 5.76
CA SER A 78 1.66 19.52 4.91
C SER A 78 2.97 19.31 4.15
N VAL A 79 3.69 18.21 4.39
CA VAL A 79 5.01 17.95 3.81
C VAL A 79 4.86 17.21 2.48
N PRO A 80 5.30 17.78 1.35
CA PRO A 80 5.29 17.09 0.06
C PRO A 80 6.34 15.96 0.06
N LEU A 81 5.93 14.79 -0.43
CA LEU A 81 6.77 13.62 -0.63
C LEU A 81 7.19 13.44 -2.10
N GLY A 82 6.64 14.27 -2.99
CA GLY A 82 7.03 14.34 -4.40
C GLY A 82 5.87 14.13 -5.36
N LYS A 83 6.01 14.72 -6.55
CA LYS A 83 5.08 14.63 -7.67
C LYS A 83 5.28 13.34 -8.45
N PHE A 84 4.25 12.88 -9.14
CA PHE A 84 4.37 11.76 -10.07
C PHE A 84 5.34 12.08 -11.22
N GLU A 85 6.35 11.23 -11.40
CA GLU A 85 7.37 11.34 -12.43
C GLU A 85 7.48 10.01 -13.20
N HIS A 86 6.81 9.92 -14.36
CA HIS A 86 6.63 8.67 -15.10
C HIS A 86 7.92 7.86 -15.32
N LEU A 87 9.01 8.49 -15.75
CA LEU A 87 10.26 7.76 -16.03
C LEU A 87 11.01 7.32 -14.76
N LYS A 88 10.82 8.01 -13.64
CA LYS A 88 11.52 7.72 -12.38
C LYS A 88 10.74 6.78 -11.47
N ASP A 89 9.42 6.88 -11.51
CA ASP A 89 8.52 6.16 -10.62
C ASP A 89 8.02 4.84 -11.23
N ILE A 90 8.44 4.48 -12.44
CA ILE A 90 8.20 3.16 -13.05
C ILE A 90 9.50 2.36 -13.01
N CYS A 91 9.47 1.20 -12.35
CA CYS A 91 10.63 0.32 -12.29
C CYS A 91 10.96 -0.22 -13.68
N SER A 92 12.20 -0.06 -14.14
CA SER A 92 12.68 -0.57 -15.45
C SER A 92 12.67 -2.10 -15.55
N GLY A 93 12.77 -2.82 -14.43
CA GLY A 93 12.76 -4.28 -14.41
C GLY A 93 11.35 -4.89 -14.49
N CYS A 94 10.44 -4.50 -13.60
CA CYS A 94 9.07 -5.08 -13.56
C CYS A 94 7.97 -4.21 -14.15
N TYR A 95 8.30 -3.00 -14.62
CA TYR A 95 7.33 -2.03 -15.14
C TYR A 95 6.19 -1.70 -14.17
N ARG A 96 6.42 -1.86 -12.86
CA ARG A 96 5.45 -1.49 -11.82
C ARG A 96 5.78 -0.11 -11.27
N PHE A 97 4.73 0.61 -10.89
CA PHE A 97 4.85 1.88 -10.20
C PHE A 97 5.43 1.73 -8.79
N ARG A 98 6.39 2.62 -8.46
CA ARG A 98 7.18 2.69 -7.23
C ARG A 98 7.64 4.14 -7.02
N LYS A 99 6.88 4.93 -6.25
CA LYS A 99 7.35 6.26 -5.80
C LYS A 99 8.19 6.09 -4.54
N LYS A 100 9.50 6.30 -4.62
CA LYS A 100 10.37 6.34 -3.44
C LYS A 100 10.04 7.57 -2.61
N VAL A 101 9.80 7.39 -1.31
CA VAL A 101 9.51 8.48 -0.37
C VAL A 101 10.33 8.33 0.90
N CYS A 102 10.70 9.47 1.48
CA CYS A 102 11.41 9.55 2.75
C CYS A 102 10.77 10.65 3.59
N PHE A 103 10.48 10.37 4.85
CA PHE A 103 9.93 11.37 5.77
C PHE A 103 10.30 11.05 7.21
N PHE A 104 10.20 12.08 8.06
CA PHE A 104 10.49 11.99 9.48
C PHE A 104 9.22 11.78 10.32
N VAL A 105 9.36 11.02 11.41
CA VAL A 105 8.39 10.92 12.50
C VAL A 105 9.11 11.18 13.82
N ARG A 106 8.42 11.78 14.78
CA ARG A 106 8.95 12.11 16.11
C ARG A 106 9.11 10.87 16.98
N HIS A 107 8.22 9.91 16.81
CA HIS A 107 8.21 8.68 17.59
C HIS A 107 7.65 7.52 16.75
N PRO A 108 8.07 6.26 16.95
CA PRO A 108 7.49 5.12 16.24
C PRO A 108 5.99 4.94 16.48
N ALA A 109 5.48 5.46 17.61
CA ALA A 109 4.05 5.50 17.93
C ALA A 109 3.28 6.66 17.25
N GLU A 110 3.94 7.53 16.47
CA GLU A 110 3.28 8.60 15.73
C GLU A 110 2.30 8.00 14.70
N VAL A 111 1.06 8.47 14.73
CA VAL A 111 0.07 8.19 13.69
C VAL A 111 0.43 8.99 12.46
N ILE A 112 0.71 8.28 11.38
CA ILE A 112 0.97 8.86 10.07
C ILE A 112 -0.24 8.69 9.16
N ALA A 113 -0.43 9.65 8.26
CA ALA A 113 -1.41 9.61 7.19
C ALA A 113 -0.76 10.15 5.92
N LEU A 114 -0.73 9.33 4.89
CA LEU A 114 -0.28 9.76 3.57
C LEU A 114 -1.48 10.09 2.69
N THR A 115 -1.36 11.21 1.97
CA THR A 115 -2.42 11.70 1.09
C THR A 115 -1.90 11.89 -0.32
N MET A 116 -2.78 11.72 -1.28
CA MET A 116 -2.61 12.10 -2.67
C MET A 116 -3.38 13.40 -2.90
N THR A 117 -2.76 14.36 -3.58
CA THR A 117 -3.39 15.60 -4.05
C THR A 117 -3.42 15.64 -5.57
N MET A 118 -4.51 16.16 -6.13
CA MET A 118 -4.66 16.39 -7.56
C MET A 118 -5.59 17.59 -7.76
N GLY A 119 -5.03 18.74 -8.16
CA GLY A 119 -5.74 20.02 -8.11
C GLY A 119 -6.05 20.38 -6.66
N ASP A 120 -7.28 20.81 -6.38
CA ASP A 120 -7.72 21.18 -5.03
C ASP A 120 -8.17 19.98 -4.19
N SER A 121 -8.31 18.79 -4.79
CA SER A 121 -8.78 17.60 -4.10
C SER A 121 -7.61 16.88 -3.39
N ARG A 122 -7.83 16.52 -2.12
CA ARG A 122 -6.90 15.76 -1.29
C ARG A 122 -7.58 14.51 -0.74
N ARG A 123 -6.96 13.34 -0.91
CA ARG A 123 -7.49 12.05 -0.45
C ARG A 123 -6.42 11.22 0.23
N ASN A 124 -6.77 10.52 1.31
CA ASN A 124 -5.89 9.51 1.90
C ASN A 124 -5.63 8.41 0.87
N ILE A 125 -4.38 7.93 0.82
CA ILE A 125 -4.10 6.67 0.13
C ILE A 125 -4.51 5.50 1.02
N GLY A 126 -4.64 4.30 0.42
CA GLY A 126 -5.11 3.12 1.13
C GLY A 126 -4.20 2.71 2.28
N GLY A 127 -4.81 2.24 3.37
CA GLY A 127 -4.10 1.77 4.56
C GLY A 127 -3.67 2.87 5.51
N PHE A 128 -4.30 4.04 5.49
CA PHE A 128 -4.07 5.14 6.44
C PHE A 128 -5.38 5.63 7.09
N PRO A 129 -5.33 6.19 8.31
CA PRO A 129 -4.13 6.43 9.14
C PRO A 129 -3.58 5.15 9.80
N GLN A 130 -2.27 5.12 10.09
CA GLN A 130 -1.60 4.02 10.78
C GLN A 130 -0.44 4.53 11.64
N VAL A 131 -0.08 3.78 12.67
CA VAL A 131 1.11 4.07 13.49
C VAL A 131 2.39 3.70 12.73
N ALA A 132 3.45 4.49 12.80
CA ALA A 132 4.69 4.22 12.05
C ALA A 132 5.28 2.83 12.36
N SER A 133 5.27 2.40 13.62
CA SER A 133 5.72 1.06 14.04
C SER A 133 4.85 -0.09 13.53
N TRP A 134 3.58 0.17 13.20
CA TRP A 134 2.67 -0.84 12.65
C TRP A 134 3.20 -1.39 11.33
N PHE A 135 3.74 -0.53 10.45
CA PHE A 135 4.33 -0.97 9.18
C PHE A 135 5.50 -1.92 9.39
N ALA A 136 6.43 -1.57 10.29
CA ALA A 136 7.58 -2.42 10.60
C ALA A 136 7.17 -3.78 11.16
N GLN A 137 6.10 -3.84 11.97
CA GLN A 137 5.55 -5.08 12.51
C GLN A 137 4.88 -5.93 11.42
N GLN A 138 3.98 -5.34 10.63
CA GLN A 138 3.24 -6.06 9.58
C GLN A 138 4.14 -6.56 8.45
N GLN A 139 5.23 -5.85 8.18
CA GLN A 139 6.19 -6.20 7.15
C GLN A 139 7.38 -7.00 7.71
N HIS A 140 7.32 -7.41 8.98
CA HIS A 140 8.34 -8.20 9.69
C HIS A 140 9.75 -7.60 9.64
N LEU A 141 9.86 -6.27 9.53
CA LEU A 141 11.14 -5.55 9.38
C LEU A 141 11.95 -5.51 10.68
N ASN A 142 11.36 -5.88 11.82
CA ASN A 142 12.03 -6.00 13.11
C ASN A 142 12.63 -7.40 13.34
N HIS A 143 12.47 -8.34 12.41
CA HIS A 143 12.96 -9.70 12.58
C HIS A 143 14.50 -9.74 12.39
N PRO A 144 15.26 -10.45 13.24
CA PRO A 144 16.73 -10.46 13.19
C PRO A 144 17.36 -10.94 11.87
N PHE A 145 16.62 -11.66 11.03
CA PHE A 145 17.04 -12.05 9.68
C PHE A 145 17.09 -10.88 8.68
N TYR A 146 16.31 -9.81 8.92
CA TYR A 146 16.34 -8.57 8.15
C TYR A 146 17.34 -7.58 8.76
N ALA A 147 18.54 -8.07 9.09
CA ALA A 147 19.65 -7.21 9.49
C ALA A 147 19.93 -6.16 8.40
N GLU A 148 20.43 -5.00 8.82
CA GLU A 148 20.70 -3.84 7.97
C GLU A 148 21.52 -4.18 6.71
N LYS A 149 22.43 -5.15 6.82
CA LYS A 149 23.23 -5.68 5.72
C LYS A 149 22.40 -6.41 4.65
N THR A 150 21.39 -7.18 5.07
CA THR A 150 20.49 -7.93 4.17
C THR A 150 19.54 -7.00 3.42
N ILE A 151 19.07 -5.93 4.08
CA ILE A 151 18.15 -4.95 3.47
C ILE A 151 18.88 -4.04 2.47
N GLY A 152 20.14 -3.66 2.73
CA GLY A 152 20.94 -2.85 1.79
C GLY A 152 21.11 -3.50 0.41
N LEU A 153 21.17 -4.83 0.35
CA LEU A 153 21.26 -5.60 -0.91
C LEU A 153 19.95 -5.58 -1.73
N LEU A 154 18.81 -5.37 -1.06
CA LEU A 154 17.47 -5.32 -1.67
C LEU A 154 17.07 -3.91 -2.15
N ASP A 155 17.84 -2.88 -1.82
CA ASP A 155 17.45 -1.48 -2.03
C ASP A 155 17.79 -0.97 -3.45
N GLU A 156 18.89 -1.49 -3.99
CA GLU A 156 19.36 -1.24 -5.37
C GLU A 156 18.64 -2.14 -6.38
N THR A 157 18.28 -3.36 -5.99
CA THR A 157 17.62 -4.33 -6.87
C THR A 157 16.13 -4.42 -6.58
N CYS A 158 15.32 -4.16 -7.59
CA CYS A 158 13.90 -4.49 -7.51
C CYS A 158 13.76 -5.99 -7.14
N PRO A 159 12.90 -6.39 -6.18
CA PRO A 159 12.64 -7.79 -5.87
C PRO A 159 12.20 -8.63 -7.09
N CYS A 160 11.78 -7.97 -8.16
CA CYS A 160 11.50 -8.57 -9.45
C CYS A 160 12.74 -9.11 -10.18
N LEU A 161 13.91 -8.49 -10.03
CA LEU A 161 15.16 -8.96 -10.64
C LEU A 161 15.63 -10.29 -10.03
N LEU A 162 15.37 -10.50 -8.73
CA LEU A 162 15.63 -11.77 -8.04
C LEU A 162 14.64 -12.88 -8.45
N LEU A 163 13.44 -12.52 -8.91
CA LEU A 163 12.43 -13.47 -9.41
C LEU A 163 12.69 -13.92 -10.84
N ASP A 164 13.42 -13.15 -11.64
CA ASP A 164 13.80 -13.53 -13.00
C ASP A 164 14.94 -14.55 -13.01
N GLU A 165 15.90 -14.48 -12.06
CA GLU A 165 16.90 -15.55 -11.88
C GLU A 165 16.23 -16.87 -11.45
N ALA A 166 15.30 -16.83 -10.50
CA ALA A 166 14.55 -18.03 -10.08
C ALA A 166 13.66 -18.63 -11.18
N ARG A 167 13.20 -17.81 -12.14
CA ARG A 167 12.44 -18.24 -13.32
C ARG A 167 13.34 -18.75 -14.45
N ALA A 168 14.50 -18.12 -14.66
CA ALA A 168 15.52 -18.57 -15.63
C ALA A 168 16.12 -19.93 -15.23
N VAL A 169 16.22 -20.21 -13.93
CA VAL A 169 16.67 -21.50 -13.37
C VAL A 169 15.52 -22.54 -13.28
N GLY A 170 14.32 -22.21 -13.77
CA GLY A 170 13.22 -23.18 -13.89
C GLY A 170 12.62 -23.70 -12.57
N LEU A 171 12.89 -23.05 -11.43
CA LEU A 171 12.50 -23.56 -10.11
C LEU A 171 11.06 -23.19 -9.70
N VAL A 172 10.36 -22.33 -10.44
CA VAL A 172 8.98 -21.95 -10.11
C VAL A 172 8.01 -22.42 -11.19
N LYS A 173 7.62 -23.69 -11.13
CA LYS A 173 6.41 -24.17 -11.81
C LYS A 173 5.20 -23.51 -11.16
N ARG A 174 4.37 -22.83 -11.96
CA ARG A 174 3.06 -22.32 -11.53
C ARG A 174 2.23 -23.47 -10.99
N LYS A 175 2.04 -23.54 -9.67
CA LYS A 175 0.94 -24.31 -9.09
C LYS A 175 -0.23 -23.36 -8.88
N LEU A 176 -1.04 -23.20 -9.94
CA LEU A 176 -2.45 -22.89 -9.74
C LEU A 176 -3.08 -24.16 -9.15
N SER A 177 -3.30 -24.19 -7.84
CA SER A 177 -4.21 -25.15 -7.22
C SER A 177 -4.71 -24.58 -5.89
N SER A 178 -5.99 -24.22 -5.87
CA SER A 178 -6.92 -24.25 -4.72
C SER A 178 -6.29 -24.49 -3.33
N ILE A 179 -5.99 -23.45 -2.55
CA ILE A 179 -7.03 -22.72 -1.81
C ILE A 179 -8.03 -23.57 -1.00
N HIS A 180 -7.74 -24.82 -0.61
CA HIS A 180 -8.58 -25.54 0.37
C HIS A 180 -8.20 -25.06 1.78
N LEU A 181 -9.07 -24.22 2.36
CA LEU A 181 -9.04 -23.87 3.78
C LEU A 181 -9.27 -25.14 4.63
N PRO A 182 -8.47 -25.42 5.66
CA PRO A 182 -8.80 -26.44 6.64
C PRO A 182 -10.07 -26.03 7.38
N THR A 183 -11.13 -26.83 7.24
CA THR A 183 -12.30 -26.78 8.10
C THR A 183 -11.99 -27.59 9.36
N ASP A 184 -11.50 -26.92 10.41
CA ASP A 184 -11.44 -27.53 11.73
C ASP A 184 -12.86 -27.71 12.28
N ARG A 185 -13.43 -28.88 12.02
CA ARG A 185 -14.60 -29.39 12.73
C ARG A 185 -14.20 -29.77 14.15
N VAL A 186 -14.80 -29.04 15.08
CA VAL A 186 -15.12 -29.42 16.46
C VAL A 186 -15.31 -30.95 16.60
N LYS A 187 -14.42 -31.62 17.33
CA LYS A 187 -14.71 -32.91 17.95
C LYS A 187 -14.98 -32.69 19.44
N ARG A 188 -16.27 -32.57 19.77
CA ARG A 188 -16.78 -32.78 21.13
C ARG A 188 -16.56 -34.25 21.47
N THR A 189 -15.62 -34.54 22.37
CA THR A 189 -15.55 -35.83 23.05
C THR A 189 -16.60 -35.85 24.17
N ARG A 190 -17.49 -36.85 24.12
CA ARG A 190 -18.52 -37.13 25.12
C ARG A 190 -18.13 -38.40 25.87
N THR A 191 -18.18 -38.32 27.21
CA THR A 191 -18.53 -39.38 28.21
C THR A 191 -17.53 -40.53 28.44
N PRO A 192 -17.48 -41.17 29.65
CA PRO A 192 -18.63 -41.42 30.53
C PRO A 192 -18.48 -41.18 32.05
N SER A 193 -19.66 -41.15 32.64
CA SER A 193 -20.05 -41.20 34.05
C SER A 193 -19.36 -42.32 34.85
N LEU A 194 -18.83 -41.96 36.02
CA LEU A 194 -18.56 -42.88 37.12
C LEU A 194 -19.78 -42.93 38.05
N LEU A 195 -20.37 -44.11 38.18
CA LEU A 195 -21.26 -44.51 39.27
C LEU A 195 -20.75 -45.85 39.79
N ALA A 196 -20.18 -45.82 40.99
CA ALA A 196 -20.19 -46.87 42.00
C ALA A 196 -19.88 -46.18 43.34
#